data_AF-A0A7W1QWC5-F1
#
_entry.id   AF-A0A7W1QWC5-F1
#
_cell.length_a   1.000
_cell.length_b   1.000
_cell.length_c   1.000
_cell.angle_alpha   90.00
_cell.angle_beta   90.00
_cell.angle_gamma   90.00
#
_symmetry.space_group_name_H-M   'P 1'
#
loop_
_entity.id
_entity.type
_entity.pdbx_description
1 polymer ?
#
loop_
_entity_poly.entity_id
_entity_poly.type
_entity_poly.pdbx_seq_one_letter_code
_entity_poly.pdbx_strand_id
1 'polypeptide(L)'
;DVLRTAYLFLRNLEHRLQYRDDAQTHQVPEDANERAAVAAAMRYSSVSEFDRGLAQQRAVVALHFVQVLGGPQAAESRTEDPLRTVWEDPTPSPAAIATLANAGFSDAAGILAILSRVRTSTRLIALPELSRQRFDVLLPQLLAVAAAHPGRAGAQPVFVRLLALLEAVSRRSAYLALVIEHPQLLPRLAQLMGASAWAAEYLTRHPILLDELLDARILLAEPDWAGWRQELAQALVEQAGDAERQMDALRHFHHSQTFRLLAQDLSGRLTVERLADHLSALTDLVLAATLDLCWSQIASRGARPPRFAIIGYGKLGGKELGYASDLDLVFLYDVAKHDRYAPTRPQRYTRLAQRVNTWLTTTTAAGPLFETDLRLRPDGESGLLVSSFSAFRKYQREHAWPWEHQALTRARFVAGDARLGANFESEREAILCLP
;
A
#
# COMPACT_ATOMS: atom_id res chain seq x y z
N ASP A 1 26.00 -24.76 6.79
CA ASP A 1 27.22 -25.25 7.47
C ASP A 1 28.36 -24.25 7.57
N VAL A 2 28.74 -23.54 6.50
CA VAL A 2 29.91 -22.64 6.51
C VAL A 2 29.81 -21.49 7.54
N LEU A 3 28.64 -20.81 7.65
CA LEU A 3 28.44 -19.72 8.64
C LEU A 3 28.47 -20.21 10.09
N ARG A 4 28.02 -21.45 10.34
CA ARG A 4 28.06 -22.05 11.68
C ARG A 4 29.51 -22.25 12.15
N THR A 5 30.38 -22.70 11.25
CA THR A 5 31.81 -22.85 11.51
C THR A 5 32.48 -21.52 11.82
N ALA A 6 32.19 -20.48 11.02
CA ALA A 6 32.73 -19.13 11.24
C ALA A 6 32.26 -18.53 12.57
N TYR A 7 30.97 -18.70 12.91
CA TYR A 7 30.42 -18.26 14.19
C TYR A 7 31.11 -18.91 15.39
N LEU A 8 31.23 -20.24 15.38
CA LEU A 8 31.90 -20.97 16.46
C LEU A 8 33.37 -20.55 16.61
N PHE A 9 34.06 -20.31 15.50
CA PHE A 9 35.45 -19.83 15.52
C PHE A 9 35.57 -18.44 16.15
N LEU A 10 34.80 -17.46 15.64
CA LEU A 10 34.88 -16.08 16.09
C LEU A 10 34.43 -15.93 17.55
N ARG A 11 33.41 -16.68 17.97
CA ARG A 11 32.95 -16.67 19.36
C ARG A 11 33.97 -17.28 20.32
N ASN A 12 34.64 -18.35 19.90
CA ASN A 12 35.72 -18.96 20.67
C ASN A 12 36.94 -18.04 20.81
N LEU A 13 37.25 -17.25 19.77
CA LEU A 13 38.28 -16.23 19.82
C LEU A 13 37.89 -15.11 20.79
N GLU A 14 36.68 -14.56 20.66
CA GLU A 14 36.15 -13.51 21.55
C GLU A 14 36.22 -13.94 23.02
N HIS A 15 35.74 -15.14 23.35
CA HIS A 15 35.81 -15.64 24.73
C HIS A 15 37.24 -15.72 25.27
N ARG A 16 38.23 -16.11 24.45
CA ARG A 16 39.63 -16.18 24.88
C ARG A 16 40.25 -14.80 25.06
N LEU A 17 39.85 -13.83 24.25
CA LEU A 17 40.24 -12.44 24.43
C LEU A 17 39.67 -11.88 25.74
N GLN A 18 38.40 -12.18 26.04
CA GLN A 18 37.73 -11.72 27.26
C GLN A 18 38.25 -12.39 28.53
N TYR A 19 38.52 -13.70 28.49
CA TYR A 19 39.04 -14.44 29.66
C TYR A 19 40.44 -14.04 30.09
N ARG A 20 41.24 -13.46 29.19
CA ARG A 20 42.62 -13.10 29.49
C ARG A 20 42.72 -11.98 30.54
N ASP A 21 41.94 -10.92 30.34
CA ASP A 21 42.00 -9.70 31.15
C ASP A 21 40.70 -9.44 31.94
N ASP A 22 39.80 -10.43 31.97
CA ASP A 22 38.43 -10.32 32.50
C ASP A 22 37.71 -9.05 32.03
N ALA A 23 37.92 -8.71 30.76
CA ALA A 23 37.52 -7.45 30.16
C ALA A 23 36.66 -7.72 28.92
N GLN A 24 35.63 -6.90 28.71
CA GLN A 24 34.76 -6.99 27.54
C GLN A 24 35.43 -6.41 26.29
N THR A 25 36.44 -7.11 25.77
CA THR A 25 37.16 -6.73 24.55
C THR A 25 36.75 -7.58 23.35
N HIS A 26 36.81 -6.97 22.17
CA HIS A 26 36.59 -7.60 20.87
C HIS A 26 37.80 -7.43 19.94
N GLN A 27 38.88 -6.80 20.44
CA GLN A 27 40.07 -6.49 19.68
C GLN A 27 41.13 -7.57 19.87
N VAL A 28 41.69 -8.03 18.75
CA VAL A 28 42.87 -8.91 18.79
C VAL A 28 44.08 -8.04 19.14
N PRO A 29 44.93 -8.43 20.11
CA PRO A 29 46.09 -7.66 20.52
C PRO A 29 47.06 -7.37 19.37
N GLU A 30 47.64 -6.17 19.38
CA GLU A 30 48.71 -5.80 18.44
C GLU A 30 50.09 -6.26 18.94
N ASP A 31 50.27 -6.40 20.26
CA ASP A 31 51.52 -6.90 20.84
C ASP A 31 51.78 -8.36 20.42
N ALA A 32 53.02 -8.63 20.00
CA ALA A 32 53.41 -9.90 19.41
C ALA A 32 53.37 -11.06 20.40
N ASN A 33 53.72 -10.83 21.67
CA ASN A 33 53.72 -11.87 22.70
C ASN A 33 52.29 -12.21 23.11
N GLU A 34 51.47 -11.18 23.26
CA GLU A 34 50.05 -11.32 23.55
C GLU A 34 49.29 -12.05 22.44
N ARG A 35 49.58 -11.71 21.18
CA ARG A 35 48.97 -12.37 20.02
C ARG A 35 49.41 -13.82 19.87
N ALA A 36 50.66 -14.15 20.25
CA ALA A 36 51.13 -15.53 20.33
C ALA A 36 50.40 -16.35 21.40
N ALA A 37 50.11 -15.76 22.56
CA ALA A 37 49.31 -16.41 23.60
C ALA A 37 47.87 -16.70 23.13
N VAL A 38 47.25 -15.76 22.41
CA VAL A 38 45.91 -15.95 21.82
C VAL A 38 45.92 -17.04 20.75
N ALA A 39 46.92 -17.06 19.88
CA ALA A 39 47.08 -18.10 18.86
C ALA A 39 47.22 -19.50 19.49
N ALA A 40 48.04 -19.64 20.53
CA ALA A 40 48.19 -20.88 21.28
C ALA A 40 46.89 -21.32 21.98
N ALA A 41 46.16 -20.38 22.60
CA ALA A 41 44.86 -20.66 23.21
C ALA A 41 43.81 -21.14 22.18
N MET A 42 43.90 -20.63 20.95
CA MET A 42 43.12 -21.06 19.79
C MET A 42 43.64 -22.35 19.13
N ARG A 43 44.70 -22.97 19.69
CA ARG A 43 45.33 -24.22 19.24
C ARG A 43 46.02 -24.12 17.86
N TYR A 44 46.59 -22.96 17.54
CA TYR A 44 47.44 -22.78 16.37
C TYR A 44 48.91 -22.93 16.73
N SER A 45 49.70 -23.46 15.77
CA SER A 45 51.13 -23.71 15.94
C SER A 45 51.99 -22.45 15.75
N SER A 46 51.43 -21.42 15.10
CA SER A 46 52.07 -20.12 14.89
C SER A 46 51.05 -18.98 14.79
N VAL A 47 51.51 -17.75 15.07
CA VAL A 47 50.69 -16.54 14.90
C VAL A 47 50.27 -16.37 13.43
N SER A 48 51.17 -16.65 12.49
CA SER A 48 50.87 -16.52 11.05
C SER A 48 49.78 -17.49 10.57
N GLU A 49 49.70 -18.70 11.13
CA GLU A 49 48.61 -19.63 10.83
C GLU A 49 47.29 -19.17 11.46
N PHE A 50 47.33 -18.65 12.69
CA PHE A 50 46.16 -18.09 13.34
C PHE A 50 45.59 -16.90 12.56
N ASP A 51 46.43 -15.96 12.16
CA ASP A 51 46.01 -14.77 11.41
C ASP A 51 45.39 -15.13 10.06
N ARG A 52 45.97 -16.13 9.37
CA ARG A 52 45.42 -16.66 8.12
C ARG A 52 44.05 -17.31 8.35
N GLY A 53 43.92 -18.09 9.41
CA GLY A 53 42.65 -18.72 9.80
C GLY A 53 41.56 -17.69 10.14
N LEU A 54 41.91 -16.67 10.93
CA LEU A 54 41.01 -15.57 11.27
C LEU A 54 40.58 -14.77 10.03
N ALA A 55 41.52 -14.44 9.15
CA ALA A 55 41.23 -13.76 7.89
C ALA A 55 40.28 -14.59 7.00
N GLN A 56 40.49 -15.90 6.91
CA GLN A 56 39.62 -16.80 6.14
C GLN A 56 38.18 -16.81 6.68
N GLN A 57 38.00 -16.92 8.00
CA GLN A 57 36.65 -16.91 8.59
C GLN A 57 35.96 -15.55 8.41
N ARG A 58 36.70 -14.45 8.57
CA ARG A 58 36.18 -13.09 8.31
C ARG A 58 35.78 -12.90 6.85
N ALA A 59 36.58 -13.39 5.90
CA ALA A 59 36.29 -13.31 4.47
C ALA A 59 35.03 -14.08 4.08
N VAL A 60 34.84 -15.28 4.65
CA VAL A 60 33.62 -16.09 4.47
C VAL A 60 32.37 -15.35 4.96
N VAL A 61 32.43 -14.76 6.16
CA VAL A 61 31.31 -13.98 6.71
C VAL A 61 31.06 -12.73 5.85
N ALA A 62 32.10 -12.02 5.45
CA ALA A 62 32.01 -10.84 4.61
C ALA A 62 31.36 -11.15 3.25
N LEU A 63 31.73 -12.26 2.59
CA LEU A 63 31.14 -12.68 1.32
C LEU A 63 29.64 -12.91 1.44
N HIS A 64 29.20 -13.64 2.47
CA HIS A 64 27.78 -13.90 2.69
C HIS A 64 27.02 -12.65 3.14
N PHE A 65 27.65 -11.76 3.92
CA PHE A 65 27.07 -10.46 4.29
C PHE A 65 26.82 -9.61 3.03
N VAL A 66 27.77 -9.55 2.10
CA VAL A 66 27.64 -8.85 0.81
C VAL A 66 26.49 -9.42 -0.03
N GLN A 67 26.34 -10.74 -0.07
CA GLN A 67 25.30 -11.41 -0.85
C GLN A 67 23.88 -11.22 -0.28
N VAL A 68 23.75 -11.05 1.04
CA VAL A 68 22.44 -10.96 1.72
C VAL A 68 22.01 -9.51 1.96
N LEU A 69 22.94 -8.61 2.23
CA LEU A 69 22.66 -7.23 2.66
C LEU A 69 23.16 -6.17 1.68
N GLY A 70 23.83 -6.56 0.59
CA GLY A 70 24.56 -5.62 -0.27
C GLY A 70 25.84 -5.16 0.44
N GLY A 71 26.99 -5.38 -0.20
CA GLY A 71 28.28 -5.11 0.41
C GLY A 71 28.59 -3.62 0.65
N PRO A 72 29.45 -3.29 1.63
CA PRO A 72 30.09 -1.99 1.75
C PRO A 72 30.95 -1.59 0.53
N GLN A 73 31.13 -2.48 -0.46
CA GLN A 73 31.81 -2.18 -1.72
C GLN A 73 31.09 -1.14 -2.59
N ALA A 74 29.86 -0.74 -2.25
CA ALA A 74 29.27 0.49 -2.77
C ALA A 74 30.03 1.77 -2.32
N ALA A 75 30.87 1.71 -1.28
CA ALA A 75 31.64 2.84 -0.79
C ALA A 75 33.05 2.97 -1.40
N GLU A 76 33.62 1.89 -1.95
CA GLU A 76 34.96 1.90 -2.56
C GLU A 76 34.96 1.97 -4.09
N SER A 77 33.79 1.79 -4.73
CA SER A 77 33.56 2.20 -6.13
C SER A 77 33.10 3.68 -6.23
N ARG A 78 33.75 4.58 -5.48
CA ARG A 78 33.60 6.05 -5.63
C ARG A 78 34.29 6.61 -6.90
N THR A 79 34.55 5.76 -7.88
CA THR A 79 34.89 6.15 -9.25
C THR A 79 33.60 6.53 -9.97
N GLU A 80 33.35 7.85 -10.02
CA GLU A 80 32.53 8.57 -11.00
C GLU A 80 31.26 7.83 -11.47
N ASP A 81 30.22 7.74 -10.64
CA ASP A 81 28.87 7.50 -11.15
C ASP A 81 28.48 8.73 -12.01
N PRO A 82 28.39 8.62 -13.35
CA PRO A 82 28.19 9.79 -14.21
C PRO A 82 26.86 10.50 -13.92
N LEU A 83 25.84 9.76 -13.50
CA LEU A 83 24.53 10.33 -13.15
C LEU A 83 24.56 11.07 -11.82
N ARG A 84 25.43 10.65 -10.89
CA ARG A 84 25.71 11.42 -9.67
C ARG A 84 26.40 12.74 -10.00
N THR A 85 27.42 12.73 -10.85
CA THR A 85 28.10 13.96 -11.28
C THR A 85 27.12 14.94 -11.94
N VAL A 86 26.21 14.42 -12.78
CA VAL A 86 25.12 15.22 -13.39
C VAL A 86 24.17 15.79 -12.33
N TRP A 87 23.86 15.06 -11.26
CA TRP A 87 23.04 15.59 -10.17
C TRP A 87 23.77 16.67 -9.36
N GLU A 88 25.06 16.47 -9.09
CA GLU A 88 25.90 17.39 -8.32
C GLU A 88 26.10 18.74 -9.02
N ASP A 89 26.19 18.73 -10.35
CA ASP A 89 26.22 19.93 -11.19
C ASP A 89 25.31 19.75 -12.43
N PRO A 90 24.00 20.08 -12.33
CA PRO A 90 23.05 19.91 -13.42
C PRO A 90 23.11 21.06 -14.44
N THR A 91 24.31 21.57 -14.72
CA THR A 91 24.52 22.59 -15.76
C THR A 91 24.44 21.95 -17.16
N PRO A 92 23.83 22.65 -18.15
CA PRO A 92 23.69 22.15 -19.51
C PRO A 92 25.03 22.21 -20.27
N SER A 93 25.93 21.27 -19.96
CA SER A 93 27.18 21.06 -20.67
C SER A 93 27.06 19.93 -21.70
N PRO A 94 27.86 19.93 -22.79
CA PRO A 94 27.86 18.83 -23.76
C PRO A 94 28.12 17.46 -23.12
N ALA A 95 28.96 17.40 -22.08
CA ALA A 95 29.25 16.16 -21.35
C ALA A 95 28.04 15.67 -20.55
N ALA A 96 27.33 16.56 -19.85
CA ALA A 96 26.13 16.21 -19.09
C ALA A 96 24.99 15.76 -20.02
N ILE A 97 24.79 16.45 -21.14
CA ILE A 97 23.82 16.07 -22.18
C ILE A 97 24.15 14.68 -22.74
N ALA A 98 25.42 14.44 -23.11
CA ALA A 98 25.86 13.14 -23.61
C ALA A 98 25.67 12.02 -22.58
N THR A 99 25.93 12.29 -21.30
CA THR A 99 25.75 11.32 -20.20
C THR A 99 24.29 10.86 -20.10
N LEU A 100 23.33 11.80 -20.08
CA LEU A 100 21.91 11.48 -20.01
C LEU A 100 21.40 10.83 -21.30
N ALA A 101 21.87 11.28 -22.47
CA ALA A 101 21.52 10.66 -23.74
C ALA A 101 22.00 9.20 -23.82
N ASN A 102 23.24 8.93 -23.38
CA ASN A 102 23.82 7.58 -23.31
C ASN A 102 23.09 6.70 -22.28
N ALA A 103 22.54 7.29 -21.21
CA ALA A 103 21.69 6.59 -20.27
C ALA A 103 20.30 6.26 -20.84
N GLY A 104 19.89 6.85 -21.97
CA GLY A 104 18.61 6.57 -22.63
C GLY A 104 17.53 7.65 -22.44
N PHE A 105 17.89 8.85 -21.99
CA PHE A 105 16.98 10.00 -21.97
C PHE A 105 16.98 10.71 -23.33
N SER A 106 15.85 10.67 -24.03
CA SER A 106 15.68 11.30 -25.34
C SER A 106 15.74 12.83 -25.30
N ASP A 107 15.31 13.45 -24.19
CA ASP A 107 15.38 14.89 -23.95
C ASP A 107 16.27 15.19 -22.73
N ALA A 108 17.56 14.94 -22.90
CA ALA A 108 18.59 15.19 -21.88
C ALA A 108 18.59 16.65 -21.37
N ALA A 109 18.36 17.63 -22.25
CA ALA A 109 18.31 19.04 -21.87
C ALA A 109 17.12 19.35 -20.94
N GLY A 110 15.93 18.79 -21.23
CA GLY A 110 14.78 18.91 -20.35
C GLY A 110 14.99 18.24 -18.99
N ILE A 111 15.66 17.09 -18.94
CA ILE A 111 16.04 16.46 -17.68
C ILE A 111 16.99 17.36 -16.87
N LEU A 112 18.03 17.94 -17.48
CA LEU A 112 18.93 18.87 -16.78
C LEU A 112 18.19 20.08 -16.21
N ALA A 113 17.24 20.64 -16.97
CA ALA A 113 16.40 21.73 -16.50
C ALA A 113 15.54 21.32 -15.27
N ILE A 114 14.99 20.10 -15.27
CA ILE A 114 14.26 19.55 -14.11
C ILE A 114 15.21 19.41 -12.91
N LEU A 115 16.39 18.82 -13.09
CA LEU A 115 17.37 18.62 -12.03
C LEU A 115 17.82 19.96 -11.40
N SER A 116 18.14 20.94 -12.24
CA SER A 116 18.51 22.29 -11.79
C SER A 116 17.38 22.95 -10.98
N ARG A 117 16.13 22.83 -11.42
CA ARG A 117 14.96 23.33 -10.67
C ARG A 117 14.78 22.63 -9.33
N VAL A 118 14.98 21.31 -9.25
CA VAL A 118 14.86 20.56 -8.00
C VAL A 118 15.96 20.99 -7.02
N ARG A 119 17.21 21.07 -7.49
CA ARG A 119 18.39 21.43 -6.68
C ARG A 119 18.28 22.83 -6.07
N THR A 120 17.68 23.76 -6.81
CA THR A 120 17.45 25.15 -6.37
C THR A 120 16.11 25.36 -5.67
N SER A 121 15.27 24.33 -5.55
CA SER A 121 13.94 24.46 -4.96
C SER A 121 14.00 24.74 -3.47
N THR A 122 13.16 25.68 -3.00
CA THR A 122 13.00 25.94 -1.56
C THR A 122 12.55 24.68 -0.81
N ARG A 123 11.83 23.76 -1.49
CA ARG A 123 11.40 22.48 -0.93
C ARG A 123 12.60 21.62 -0.49
N LEU A 124 13.59 21.43 -1.36
CA LEU A 124 14.79 20.65 -1.06
C LEU A 124 15.69 21.38 -0.04
N ILE A 125 15.89 22.69 -0.23
CA ILE A 125 16.71 23.54 0.65
C ILE A 125 16.14 23.62 2.07
N ALA A 126 14.83 23.49 2.25
CA ALA A 126 14.20 23.49 3.56
C ALA A 126 14.13 22.09 4.22
N LEU A 127 14.57 21.01 3.55
CA LEU A 127 14.56 19.69 4.16
C LEU A 127 15.58 19.61 5.32
N PRO A 128 15.25 18.84 6.38
CA PRO A 128 16.22 18.43 7.38
C PRO A 128 17.42 17.74 6.74
N GLU A 129 18.61 17.91 7.33
CA GLU A 129 19.88 17.42 6.79
C GLU A 129 19.84 15.94 6.41
N LEU A 130 19.33 15.08 7.31
CA LEU A 130 19.21 13.65 7.05
C LEU A 130 18.32 13.34 5.84
N SER A 131 17.19 14.04 5.68
CA SER A 131 16.31 13.84 4.53
C SER A 131 16.95 14.33 3.23
N ARG A 132 17.71 15.45 3.28
CA ARG A 132 18.44 15.96 2.12
C ARG A 132 19.52 14.98 1.67
N GLN A 133 20.33 14.47 2.60
CA GLN A 133 21.36 13.46 2.30
C GLN A 133 20.74 12.21 1.65
N ARG A 134 19.62 11.72 2.18
CA ARG A 134 18.89 10.59 1.60
C ARG A 134 18.32 10.90 0.21
N PHE A 135 17.80 12.11 0.01
CA PHE A 135 17.33 12.57 -1.30
C PHE A 135 18.48 12.59 -2.33
N ASP A 136 19.64 13.14 -1.97
CA ASP A 136 20.83 13.21 -2.82
C ASP A 136 21.40 11.82 -3.15
N VAL A 137 21.25 10.86 -2.24
CA VAL A 137 21.61 9.45 -2.49
C VAL A 137 20.65 8.79 -3.48
N LEU A 138 19.35 9.05 -3.35
CA LEU A 138 18.31 8.37 -4.14
C LEU A 138 18.19 8.91 -5.56
N LEU A 139 18.33 10.21 -5.77
CA LEU A 139 17.99 10.82 -7.05
C LEU A 139 18.81 10.29 -8.25
N PRO A 140 20.15 10.11 -8.16
CA PRO A 140 20.91 9.46 -9.22
C PRO A 140 20.44 8.02 -9.50
N GLN A 141 20.04 7.29 -8.45
CA GLN A 141 19.49 5.94 -8.59
C GLN A 141 18.13 5.95 -9.30
N LEU A 142 17.31 6.99 -9.09
CA LEU A 142 16.06 7.18 -9.84
C LEU A 142 16.31 7.40 -11.33
N LEU A 143 17.33 8.19 -11.69
CA LEU A 143 17.74 8.36 -13.10
C LEU A 143 18.18 7.01 -13.70
N ALA A 144 19.05 6.29 -13.00
CA ALA A 144 19.58 5.01 -13.45
C ALA A 144 18.48 3.95 -13.64
N VAL A 145 17.54 3.86 -12.70
CA VAL A 145 16.48 2.85 -12.77
C VAL A 145 15.41 3.20 -13.79
N ALA A 146 15.12 4.49 -14.00
CA ALA A 146 14.23 4.93 -15.07
C ALA A 146 14.81 4.62 -16.46
N ALA A 147 16.12 4.82 -16.62
CA ALA A 147 16.88 4.43 -17.80
C ALA A 147 16.86 2.92 -18.04
N ALA A 148 17.07 2.11 -17.00
CA ALA A 148 17.04 0.65 -17.09
C ALA A 148 15.63 0.07 -17.35
N HIS A 149 14.58 0.78 -16.96
CA HIS A 149 13.18 0.37 -17.11
C HIS A 149 12.32 1.47 -17.75
N PRO A 150 12.54 1.80 -19.05
CA PRO A 150 11.95 2.97 -19.69
C PRO A 150 10.43 2.87 -19.97
N GLY A 151 9.75 1.81 -19.55
CA GLY A 151 8.34 1.59 -19.85
C GLY A 151 8.03 1.70 -21.35
N ARG A 152 6.77 1.97 -21.71
CA ARG A 152 6.38 2.18 -23.12
C ARG A 152 6.65 3.59 -23.63
N ALA A 153 6.70 4.57 -22.74
CA ALA A 153 6.80 5.99 -23.08
C ALA A 153 8.23 6.56 -22.96
N GLY A 154 9.22 5.71 -22.66
CA GLY A 154 10.61 6.11 -22.47
C GLY A 154 10.99 6.40 -21.01
N ALA A 155 12.30 6.49 -20.74
CA ALA A 155 12.84 6.71 -19.40
C ALA A 155 12.37 8.02 -18.76
N GLN A 156 12.08 9.05 -19.56
CA GLN A 156 11.77 10.39 -19.07
C GLN A 156 10.43 10.46 -18.29
N PRO A 157 9.29 9.97 -18.83
CA PRO A 157 8.06 9.85 -18.02
C PRO A 157 8.22 9.03 -16.75
N VAL A 158 9.02 7.96 -16.77
CA VAL A 158 9.29 7.12 -15.60
C VAL A 158 10.02 7.92 -14.53
N PHE A 159 11.10 8.59 -14.90
CA PHE A 159 11.87 9.45 -13.99
C PHE A 159 11.02 10.56 -13.39
N VAL A 160 10.22 11.26 -14.20
CA VAL A 160 9.35 12.35 -13.72
C VAL A 160 8.35 11.86 -12.67
N ARG A 161 7.77 10.67 -12.88
CA ARG A 161 6.84 10.05 -11.92
C ARG A 161 7.56 9.59 -10.64
N LEU A 162 8.74 8.99 -10.76
CA LEU A 162 9.58 8.62 -9.60
C LEU A 162 9.99 9.85 -8.79
N LEU A 163 10.38 10.93 -9.47
CA LEU A 163 10.75 12.19 -8.83
C LEU A 163 9.55 12.81 -8.11
N ALA A 164 8.36 12.80 -8.71
CA ALA A 164 7.14 13.30 -8.07
C ALA A 164 6.83 12.53 -6.76
N LEU A 165 6.98 11.20 -6.78
CA LEU A 165 6.87 10.37 -5.58
C LEU A 165 7.93 10.75 -4.53
N LEU A 166 9.19 10.86 -4.93
CA LEU A 166 10.30 11.24 -4.04
C LEU A 166 10.06 12.60 -3.39
N GLU A 167 9.63 13.60 -4.17
CA GLU A 167 9.29 14.92 -3.65
C GLU A 167 8.12 14.87 -2.67
N ALA A 168 7.08 14.08 -2.95
CA ALA A 168 5.91 13.94 -2.08
C ALA A 168 6.27 13.34 -0.71
N VAL A 169 7.22 12.39 -0.68
CA VAL A 169 7.65 11.73 0.56
C VAL A 169 8.88 12.36 1.21
N SER A 170 9.53 13.33 0.56
CA SER A 170 10.82 13.91 0.97
C SER A 170 10.90 14.43 2.41
N ARG A 171 9.78 14.92 2.97
CA ARG A 171 9.71 15.40 4.36
C ARG A 171 9.62 14.27 5.39
N ARG A 172 9.27 13.06 4.97
CA ARG A 172 9.09 11.89 5.82
C ARG A 172 10.28 10.96 5.63
N SER A 173 11.34 11.20 6.41
CA SER A 173 12.63 10.53 6.25
C SER A 173 12.55 9.00 6.30
N ALA A 174 11.54 8.44 6.96
CA ALA A 174 11.29 7.00 7.00
C ALA A 174 11.03 6.38 5.61
N TYR A 175 10.27 7.04 4.73
CA TYR A 175 10.05 6.54 3.38
C TYR A 175 11.33 6.58 2.54
N LEU A 176 12.16 7.61 2.72
CA LEU A 176 13.46 7.67 2.04
C LEU A 176 14.39 6.57 2.55
N ALA A 177 14.40 6.33 3.86
CA ALA A 177 15.16 5.24 4.48
C ALA A 177 14.74 3.88 3.91
N LEU A 178 13.44 3.62 3.84
CA LEU A 178 12.88 2.37 3.32
C LEU A 178 13.41 2.06 1.91
N VAL A 179 13.41 3.05 1.01
CA VAL A 179 13.90 2.84 -0.37
C VAL A 179 15.40 2.61 -0.41
N ILE A 180 16.17 3.27 0.47
CA ILE A 180 17.63 3.08 0.58
C ILE A 180 17.97 1.70 1.17
N GLU A 181 17.25 1.28 2.20
CA GLU A 181 17.45 0.00 2.91
C GLU A 181 16.97 -1.19 2.08
N HIS A 182 16.08 -0.96 1.12
CA HIS A 182 15.53 -1.99 0.23
C HIS A 182 15.69 -1.59 -1.25
N PRO A 183 16.91 -1.63 -1.81
CA PRO A 183 17.19 -1.19 -3.18
C PRO A 183 16.41 -1.95 -4.26
N GLN A 184 15.95 -3.17 -3.95
CA GLN A 184 15.06 -3.95 -4.82
C GLN A 184 13.69 -3.28 -5.08
N LEU A 185 13.31 -2.27 -4.29
CA LEU A 185 12.12 -1.46 -4.52
C LEU A 185 12.24 -0.61 -5.79
N LEU A 186 13.43 -0.10 -6.10
CA LEU A 186 13.62 0.86 -7.19
C LEU A 186 13.22 0.28 -8.57
N PRO A 187 13.65 -0.92 -8.97
CA PRO A 187 13.19 -1.53 -10.23
C PRO A 187 11.69 -1.74 -10.27
N ARG A 188 11.06 -2.15 -9.16
CA ARG A 188 9.61 -2.37 -9.07
C ARG A 188 8.85 -1.06 -9.20
N LEU A 189 9.33 -0.01 -8.53
CA LEU A 189 8.79 1.33 -8.67
C LEU A 189 8.90 1.81 -10.12
N ALA A 190 10.06 1.69 -10.75
CA ALA A 190 10.24 2.11 -12.15
C ALA A 190 9.30 1.38 -13.10
N GLN A 191 9.15 0.06 -12.94
CA GLN A 191 8.20 -0.75 -13.71
C GLN A 191 6.75 -0.27 -13.52
N LEU A 192 6.32 -0.05 -12.27
CA LEU A 192 4.99 0.47 -11.95
C LEU A 192 4.76 1.86 -12.58
N MET A 193 5.72 2.77 -12.40
CA MET A 193 5.69 4.13 -12.94
C MET A 193 5.66 4.14 -14.46
N GLY A 194 6.33 3.19 -15.11
CA GLY A 194 6.33 3.03 -16.56
C GLY A 194 5.09 2.35 -17.12
N ALA A 195 4.41 1.52 -16.32
CA ALA A 195 3.22 0.78 -16.73
C ALA A 195 1.96 1.65 -16.71
N SER A 196 1.77 2.50 -15.69
CA SER A 196 0.53 3.28 -15.55
C SER A 196 0.75 4.64 -14.89
N ALA A 197 0.27 5.70 -15.55
CA ALA A 197 0.23 7.05 -14.99
C ALA A 197 -0.68 7.12 -13.75
N TRP A 198 -1.83 6.45 -13.82
CA TRP A 198 -2.77 6.39 -12.71
C TRP A 198 -2.18 5.68 -11.50
N ALA A 199 -1.45 4.57 -11.70
CA ALA A 199 -0.76 3.86 -10.62
C ALA A 199 0.31 4.73 -9.95
N ALA A 200 1.05 5.51 -10.75
CA ALA A 200 2.03 6.47 -10.24
C ALA A 200 1.39 7.55 -9.35
N GLU A 201 0.29 8.14 -9.81
CA GLU A 201 -0.47 9.11 -9.03
C GLU A 201 -1.05 8.50 -7.76
N TYR A 202 -1.59 7.29 -7.86
CA TYR A 202 -2.17 6.57 -6.73
C TYR A 202 -1.13 6.31 -5.63
N LEU A 203 0.04 5.77 -5.98
CA LEU A 203 1.13 5.55 -5.04
C LEU A 203 1.67 6.86 -4.44
N THR A 204 1.71 7.93 -5.24
CA THR A 204 2.14 9.26 -4.76
C THR A 204 1.18 9.84 -3.74
N ARG A 205 -0.13 9.61 -3.91
CA ARG A 205 -1.17 10.03 -2.93
C ARG A 205 -1.16 9.15 -1.67
N HIS A 206 -0.84 7.86 -1.82
CA HIS A 206 -0.85 6.88 -0.74
C HIS A 206 0.53 6.22 -0.55
N PRO A 207 1.56 6.96 -0.07
CA PRO A 207 2.92 6.44 0.03
C PRO A 207 3.10 5.31 1.06
N ILE A 208 2.11 5.09 1.94
CA ILE A 208 2.09 3.93 2.84
C ILE A 208 2.12 2.60 2.07
N LEU A 209 1.69 2.59 0.81
CA LEU A 209 1.71 1.43 -0.08
C LEU A 209 3.12 1.03 -0.54
N LEU A 210 4.15 1.82 -0.21
CA LEU A 210 5.54 1.41 -0.47
C LEU A 210 5.90 0.12 0.26
N ASP A 211 5.30 -0.13 1.43
CA ASP A 211 5.53 -1.36 2.20
C ASP A 211 5.01 -2.60 1.44
N GLU A 212 3.93 -2.47 0.66
CA GLU A 212 3.39 -3.56 -0.16
C GLU A 212 4.35 -4.00 -1.26
N LEU A 213 5.26 -3.12 -1.68
CA LEU A 213 6.25 -3.42 -2.71
C LEU A 213 7.44 -4.22 -2.18
N LEU A 214 7.57 -4.43 -0.87
CA LEU A 214 8.70 -5.14 -0.26
C LEU A 214 8.71 -6.63 -0.62
N ASP A 215 7.56 -7.30 -0.53
CA ASP A 215 7.42 -8.73 -0.81
C ASP A 215 6.55 -8.99 -2.05
N ALA A 216 7.21 -9.29 -3.17
CA ALA A 216 6.54 -9.62 -4.43
C ALA A 216 5.64 -10.86 -4.34
N ARG A 217 5.90 -11.77 -3.39
CA ARG A 217 5.08 -12.99 -3.21
C ARG A 217 3.71 -12.63 -2.65
N ILE A 218 3.67 -11.70 -1.70
CA ILE A 218 2.42 -11.20 -1.12
C ILE A 218 1.71 -10.32 -2.14
N LEU A 219 2.44 -9.42 -2.78
CA LEU A 219 1.91 -8.47 -3.77
C LEU A 219 1.18 -9.16 -4.94
N LEU A 220 1.71 -10.30 -5.40
CA LEU A 220 1.20 -11.03 -6.56
C LEU A 220 0.43 -12.32 -6.21
N ALA A 221 0.13 -12.53 -4.92
CA ALA A 221 -0.68 -13.66 -4.47
C ALA A 221 -2.16 -13.47 -4.83
N GLU A 222 -2.86 -14.58 -5.07
CA GLU A 222 -4.31 -14.56 -5.21
C GLU A 222 -4.98 -14.02 -3.93
N PRO A 223 -6.12 -13.31 -4.04
CA PRO A 223 -6.83 -12.79 -2.88
C PRO A 223 -7.28 -13.87 -1.88
N ASP A 224 -6.79 -13.80 -0.65
CA ASP A 224 -7.32 -14.56 0.48
C ASP A 224 -8.44 -13.79 1.16
N TRP A 225 -9.67 -13.93 0.64
CA TRP A 225 -10.85 -13.23 1.17
C TRP A 225 -11.15 -13.53 2.64
N ALA A 226 -10.78 -14.72 3.13
CA ALA A 226 -10.97 -15.06 4.54
C ALA A 226 -9.94 -14.34 5.41
N GLY A 227 -8.67 -14.39 5.01
CA GLY A 227 -7.57 -13.66 5.67
C GLY A 227 -7.80 -12.16 5.68
N TRP A 228 -8.18 -11.57 4.55
CA TRP A 228 -8.48 -10.14 4.40
C TRP A 228 -9.62 -9.68 5.32
N ARG A 229 -10.65 -10.50 5.49
CA ARG A 229 -11.74 -10.19 6.44
C ARG A 229 -11.25 -10.19 7.88
N GLN A 230 -10.38 -11.14 8.24
CA GLN A 230 -9.80 -11.22 9.59
C GLN A 230 -8.84 -10.05 9.85
N GLU A 231 -7.98 -9.73 8.88
CA GLU A 231 -7.06 -8.60 8.92
C GLU A 231 -7.81 -7.29 9.15
N LEU A 232 -8.86 -7.02 8.35
CA LEU A 232 -9.68 -5.82 8.52
C LEU A 232 -10.36 -5.78 9.89
N ALA A 233 -10.98 -6.88 10.31
CA ALA A 233 -11.63 -6.95 11.61
C ALA A 233 -10.65 -6.66 12.76
N GLN A 234 -9.44 -7.24 12.69
CA GLN A 234 -8.40 -7.01 13.68
C GLN A 234 -7.95 -5.55 13.70
N ALA A 235 -7.65 -4.96 12.54
CA ALA A 235 -7.24 -3.55 12.44
C ALA A 235 -8.29 -2.60 13.04
N LEU A 236 -9.58 -2.88 12.85
CA LEU A 236 -10.66 -2.07 13.43
C LEU A 236 -10.80 -2.24 14.96
N VAL A 237 -10.53 -3.44 15.48
CA VAL A 237 -10.54 -3.73 16.91
C VAL A 237 -9.35 -3.07 17.61
N GLU A 238 -8.17 -3.08 16.99
CA GLU A 238 -6.96 -2.44 17.55
C GLU A 238 -7.13 -0.92 17.73
N GLN A 239 -7.96 -0.28 16.90
CA GLN A 239 -8.29 1.14 17.00
C GLN A 239 -9.62 1.41 17.73
N ALA A 240 -10.17 0.42 18.45
CA ALA A 240 -11.45 0.57 19.12
C ALA A 240 -11.45 1.74 20.12
N GLY A 241 -12.49 2.58 20.04
CA GLY A 241 -12.64 3.77 20.87
C GLY A 241 -12.19 5.07 20.19
N ASP A 242 -11.50 4.98 19.05
CA ASP A 242 -11.11 6.14 18.23
C ASP A 242 -11.71 6.01 16.82
N ALA A 243 -12.79 6.73 16.56
CA ALA A 243 -13.52 6.65 15.30
C ALA A 243 -12.68 7.11 14.11
N GLU A 244 -11.83 8.13 14.28
CA GLU A 244 -11.00 8.66 13.20
C GLU A 244 -9.92 7.64 12.81
N ARG A 245 -9.27 7.02 13.79
CA ARG A 245 -8.30 5.95 13.52
C ARG A 245 -8.91 4.71 12.91
N GLN A 246 -10.13 4.35 13.30
CA GLN A 246 -10.87 3.26 12.65
C GLN A 246 -11.23 3.60 11.19
N MET A 247 -11.55 4.86 10.91
CA MET A 247 -11.76 5.34 9.54
C MET A 247 -10.48 5.28 8.71
N ASP A 248 -9.33 5.66 9.28
CA ASP A 248 -8.03 5.53 8.64
C ASP A 248 -7.66 4.06 8.39
N ALA A 249 -7.95 3.16 9.35
CA ALA A 249 -7.70 1.73 9.20
C ALA A 249 -8.48 1.11 8.03
N LEU A 250 -9.76 1.47 7.85
CA LEU A 250 -10.55 1.06 6.67
C LEU A 250 -9.88 1.50 5.36
N ARG A 251 -9.41 2.76 5.31
CA ARG A 251 -8.78 3.35 4.11
C ARG A 251 -7.45 2.69 3.81
N HIS A 252 -6.57 2.55 4.79
CA HIS A 252 -5.28 1.89 4.61
C HIS A 252 -5.47 0.44 4.12
N PHE A 253 -6.39 -0.30 4.72
CA PHE A 253 -6.73 -1.65 4.26
C PHE A 253 -7.24 -1.64 2.81
N HIS A 254 -8.22 -0.80 2.48
CA HIS A 254 -8.76 -0.71 1.12
C HIS A 254 -7.68 -0.34 0.09
N HIS A 255 -6.83 0.64 0.40
CA HIS A 255 -5.74 1.06 -0.47
C HIS A 255 -4.70 -0.05 -0.66
N SER A 256 -4.34 -0.78 0.42
CA SER A 256 -3.42 -1.92 0.35
C SER A 256 -3.94 -3.00 -0.58
N GLN A 257 -5.18 -3.48 -0.37
CA GLN A 257 -5.74 -4.55 -1.19
C GLN A 257 -6.00 -4.09 -2.64
N THR A 258 -6.46 -2.85 -2.85
CA THR A 258 -6.59 -2.27 -4.20
C THR A 258 -5.26 -2.22 -4.92
N PHE A 259 -4.19 -1.86 -4.22
CA PHE A 259 -2.85 -1.79 -4.79
C PHE A 259 -2.29 -3.17 -5.15
N ARG A 260 -2.57 -4.20 -4.34
CA ARG A 260 -2.24 -5.60 -4.69
C ARG A 260 -2.97 -6.05 -5.95
N LEU A 261 -4.27 -5.76 -6.06
CA LEU A 261 -5.04 -6.03 -7.28
C LEU A 261 -4.48 -5.28 -8.50
N LEU A 262 -4.08 -4.02 -8.32
CA LEU A 262 -3.43 -3.22 -9.35
C LEU A 262 -2.10 -3.83 -9.81
N ALA A 263 -1.27 -4.30 -8.88
CA ALA A 263 -0.01 -4.94 -9.23
C ALA A 263 -0.24 -6.25 -10.03
N GLN A 264 -1.27 -7.03 -9.67
CA GLN A 264 -1.64 -8.24 -10.40
C GLN A 264 -2.16 -7.93 -11.81
N ASP A 265 -3.04 -6.94 -11.94
CA ASP A 265 -3.55 -6.42 -13.21
C ASP A 265 -2.41 -5.96 -14.13
N LEU A 266 -1.52 -5.09 -13.64
CA LEU A 266 -0.37 -4.60 -14.41
C LEU A 266 0.63 -5.71 -14.79
N SER A 267 0.68 -6.81 -14.03
CA SER A 267 1.48 -8.00 -14.36
C SER A 267 0.78 -8.95 -15.36
N GLY A 268 -0.44 -8.64 -15.79
CA GLY A 268 -1.23 -9.46 -16.71
C GLY A 268 -1.81 -10.73 -16.09
N ARG A 269 -1.92 -10.80 -14.75
CA ARG A 269 -2.47 -11.97 -14.04
C ARG A 269 -3.99 -11.98 -13.97
N LEU A 270 -4.62 -10.81 -14.09
CA LEU A 270 -6.07 -10.65 -14.03
C LEU A 270 -6.60 -10.21 -15.40
N THR A 271 -7.73 -10.77 -15.81
CA THR A 271 -8.53 -10.17 -16.87
C THR A 271 -9.31 -8.98 -16.30
N VAL A 272 -9.84 -8.12 -17.18
CA VAL A 272 -10.62 -6.95 -16.77
C VAL A 272 -11.86 -7.36 -15.97
N GLU A 273 -12.53 -8.44 -16.38
CA GLU A 273 -13.71 -8.99 -15.70
C GLU A 273 -13.34 -9.51 -14.31
N ARG A 274 -12.22 -10.26 -14.21
CA ARG A 274 -11.77 -10.80 -12.92
C ARG A 274 -11.33 -9.71 -11.95
N LEU A 275 -10.69 -8.67 -12.46
CA LEU A 275 -10.35 -7.48 -11.69
C LEU A 275 -11.62 -6.79 -11.17
N ALA A 276 -12.63 -6.60 -12.01
CA ALA A 276 -13.88 -5.98 -11.61
C ALA A 276 -14.64 -6.79 -10.56
N ASP A 277 -14.63 -8.13 -10.68
CA ASP A 277 -15.13 -9.04 -9.64
C ASP A 277 -14.39 -8.84 -8.31
N HIS A 278 -13.05 -8.78 -8.34
CA HIS A 278 -12.25 -8.59 -7.13
C HIS A 278 -12.46 -7.20 -6.50
N LEU A 279 -12.51 -6.13 -7.28
CA LEU A 279 -12.79 -4.78 -6.77
C LEU A 279 -14.19 -4.70 -6.14
N SER A 280 -15.17 -5.37 -6.76
CA SER A 280 -16.53 -5.46 -6.23
C SER A 280 -16.59 -6.25 -4.93
N ALA A 281 -15.92 -7.40 -4.85
CA ALA A 281 -15.85 -8.20 -3.63
C ALA A 281 -15.11 -7.48 -2.48
N LEU A 282 -14.05 -6.72 -2.80
CA LEU A 282 -13.35 -5.89 -1.81
C LEU A 282 -14.28 -4.79 -1.29
N THR A 283 -15.03 -4.14 -2.18
CA THR A 283 -16.00 -3.11 -1.80
C THR A 283 -17.11 -3.69 -0.92
N ASP A 284 -17.65 -4.87 -1.25
CA ASP A 284 -18.64 -5.57 -0.43
C ASP A 284 -18.12 -5.83 0.99
N LEU A 285 -16.88 -6.31 1.11
CA LEU A 285 -16.22 -6.59 2.38
C LEU A 285 -16.07 -5.31 3.23
N VAL A 286 -15.59 -4.22 2.62
CA VAL A 286 -15.39 -2.94 3.29
C VAL A 286 -16.73 -2.31 3.72
N LEU A 287 -17.77 -2.40 2.88
CA LEU A 287 -19.11 -1.92 3.21
C LEU A 287 -19.73 -2.70 4.38
N ALA A 288 -19.55 -4.02 4.40
CA ALA A 288 -20.02 -4.85 5.51
C ALA A 288 -19.34 -4.47 6.83
N ALA A 289 -18.01 -4.34 6.84
CA ALA A 289 -17.27 -3.93 8.02
C ALA A 289 -17.65 -2.52 8.50
N THR A 290 -17.86 -1.58 7.55
CA THR A 290 -18.30 -0.21 7.85
C THR A 290 -19.69 -0.21 8.49
N LEU A 291 -20.63 -1.01 7.96
CA LEU A 291 -21.98 -1.14 8.50
C LEU A 291 -21.96 -1.68 9.93
N ASP A 292 -21.22 -2.76 10.17
CA ASP A 292 -21.10 -3.39 11.50
C ASP A 292 -20.51 -2.41 12.52
N LEU A 293 -19.46 -1.69 12.12
CA LEU A 293 -18.81 -0.71 12.97
C LEU A 293 -19.74 0.48 13.28
N CYS A 294 -20.38 1.05 12.26
CA CYS A 294 -21.34 2.13 12.43
C CYS A 294 -22.51 1.70 13.33
N TRP A 295 -23.00 0.46 13.18
CA TRP A 295 -24.03 -0.08 14.05
C TRP A 295 -23.56 -0.19 15.49
N SER A 296 -22.37 -0.75 15.73
CA SER A 296 -21.82 -0.93 17.09
C SER A 296 -21.72 0.38 17.87
N GLN A 297 -21.50 1.50 17.19
CA GLN A 297 -21.34 2.83 17.79
C GLN A 297 -22.67 3.52 18.12
N ILE A 298 -23.75 3.22 17.38
CA ILE A 298 -25.07 3.82 17.61
C ILE A 298 -26.03 2.90 18.37
N ALA A 299 -25.70 1.62 18.45
CA ALA A 299 -26.53 0.62 19.10
C ALA A 299 -26.31 0.56 20.61
N SER A 300 -27.37 0.28 21.36
CA SER A 300 -27.23 -0.05 22.77
C SER A 300 -26.43 -1.34 22.93
N ARG A 301 -25.66 -1.45 24.02
CA ARG A 301 -24.94 -2.69 24.36
C ARG A 301 -25.89 -3.89 24.31
N GLY A 302 -25.46 -4.97 23.64
CA GLY A 302 -26.26 -6.19 23.46
C GLY A 302 -27.42 -6.08 22.46
N ALA A 303 -27.52 -4.99 21.69
CA ALA A 303 -28.49 -4.91 20.60
C ALA A 303 -28.25 -6.01 19.56
N ARG A 304 -29.35 -6.57 19.04
CA ARG A 304 -29.29 -7.48 17.90
C ARG A 304 -28.72 -6.75 16.66
N PRO A 305 -28.15 -7.49 15.69
CA PRO A 305 -27.76 -6.94 14.41
C PRO A 305 -28.90 -6.13 13.74
N PRO A 306 -28.57 -5.11 12.94
CA PRO A 306 -29.57 -4.28 12.30
C PRO A 306 -30.28 -5.08 11.20
N ARG A 307 -31.62 -4.93 11.08
CA ARG A 307 -32.36 -5.42 9.90
C ARG A 307 -32.27 -4.35 8.81
N PHE A 308 -31.07 -4.19 8.26
CA PHE A 308 -30.67 -3.15 7.33
C PHE A 308 -29.88 -3.78 6.18
N ALA A 309 -30.05 -3.28 4.96
CA ALA A 309 -29.35 -3.76 3.78
C ALA A 309 -28.84 -2.58 2.95
N ILE A 310 -27.62 -2.74 2.45
CA ILE A 310 -27.00 -1.90 1.44
C ILE A 310 -27.21 -2.60 0.10
N ILE A 311 -27.86 -1.92 -0.83
CA ILE A 311 -28.08 -2.38 -2.20
C ILE A 311 -27.17 -1.59 -3.11
N GLY A 312 -26.31 -2.29 -3.85
CA GLY A 312 -25.46 -1.69 -4.87
C GLY A 312 -26.20 -1.63 -6.19
N TYR A 313 -26.19 -0.47 -6.83
CA TYR A 313 -26.66 -0.24 -8.19
C TYR A 313 -25.47 -0.02 -9.13
N GLY A 314 -25.75 0.27 -10.40
CA GLY A 314 -24.74 0.71 -11.36
C GLY A 314 -23.57 -0.27 -11.50
N LYS A 315 -22.34 0.25 -11.43
CA LYS A 315 -21.13 -0.58 -11.58
C LYS A 315 -20.92 -1.53 -10.42
N LEU A 316 -21.17 -1.11 -9.18
CA LEU A 316 -21.07 -1.98 -8.00
C LEU A 316 -22.05 -3.14 -8.10
N GLY A 317 -23.28 -2.82 -8.50
CA GLY A 317 -24.35 -3.78 -8.63
C GLY A 317 -24.10 -4.78 -9.76
N GLY A 318 -23.61 -4.31 -10.91
CA GLY A 318 -23.22 -5.14 -12.05
C GLY A 318 -21.88 -5.87 -11.91
N LYS A 319 -21.16 -5.69 -10.79
CA LYS A 319 -19.78 -6.18 -10.58
C LYS A 319 -18.76 -5.71 -11.63
N GLU A 320 -18.91 -4.46 -12.04
CA GLU A 320 -18.11 -3.79 -13.07
C GLU A 320 -17.30 -2.61 -12.48
N LEU A 321 -16.88 -2.71 -11.22
CA LEU A 321 -16.06 -1.66 -10.62
C LEU A 321 -14.69 -1.59 -11.29
N GLY A 322 -14.27 -0.36 -11.62
CA GLY A 322 -12.88 0.01 -11.83
C GLY A 322 -12.33 0.84 -10.67
N TYR A 323 -11.03 1.16 -10.70
CA TYR A 323 -10.32 1.77 -9.57
C TYR A 323 -10.83 3.14 -9.08
N ALA A 324 -11.54 3.89 -9.92
CA ALA A 324 -12.05 5.23 -9.61
C ALA A 324 -13.58 5.29 -9.78
N SER A 325 -14.27 4.19 -9.44
CA SER A 325 -15.73 4.12 -9.57
C SER A 325 -16.42 4.68 -8.33
N ASP A 326 -17.46 5.47 -8.56
CA ASP A 326 -18.40 5.87 -7.51
C ASP A 326 -19.27 4.68 -7.09
N LEU A 327 -19.79 4.73 -5.86
CA LEU A 327 -20.70 3.72 -5.33
C LEU A 327 -22.16 4.20 -5.40
N ASP A 328 -22.93 3.64 -6.33
CA ASP A 328 -24.37 3.82 -6.39
C ASP A 328 -25.06 2.98 -5.31
N LEU A 329 -25.56 3.59 -4.23
CA LEU A 329 -26.09 2.88 -3.06
C LEU A 329 -27.55 3.25 -2.76
N VAL A 330 -28.34 2.23 -2.43
CA VAL A 330 -29.69 2.36 -1.86
C VAL A 330 -29.73 1.64 -0.52
N PHE A 331 -30.26 2.31 0.50
CA PHE A 331 -30.38 1.74 1.85
C PHE A 331 -31.80 1.29 2.15
N LEU A 332 -31.93 0.03 2.57
CA LEU A 332 -33.20 -0.58 2.93
C LEU A 332 -33.19 -1.04 4.38
N TYR A 333 -34.35 -1.01 5.04
CA TYR A 333 -34.52 -1.64 6.35
C TYR A 333 -35.83 -2.41 6.43
N ASP A 334 -35.92 -3.31 7.40
CA ASP A 334 -37.15 -4.02 7.73
C ASP A 334 -37.51 -3.88 9.22
N VAL A 335 -38.81 -3.83 9.50
CA VAL A 335 -39.41 -3.79 10.83
C VAL A 335 -40.30 -5.01 10.99
N ALA A 336 -40.08 -5.80 12.05
CA ALA A 336 -40.98 -6.91 12.33
C ALA A 336 -42.37 -6.35 12.71
N LYS A 337 -43.44 -6.95 12.18
CA LYS A 337 -44.84 -6.48 12.36
C LYS A 337 -45.29 -6.35 13.83
N HIS A 338 -44.59 -6.94 14.79
CA HIS A 338 -44.89 -6.91 16.23
C HIS A 338 -43.74 -6.34 17.07
N ASP A 339 -42.88 -5.53 16.47
CA ASP A 339 -41.77 -4.93 17.19
C ASP A 339 -42.24 -3.72 18.01
N ARG A 340 -42.15 -3.82 19.33
CA ARG A 340 -42.48 -2.74 20.28
C ARG A 340 -41.67 -1.45 20.07
N TYR A 341 -40.56 -1.50 19.33
CA TYR A 341 -39.73 -0.34 18.98
C TYR A 341 -39.92 0.15 17.53
N ALA A 342 -40.90 -0.39 16.79
CA ALA A 342 -41.21 0.00 15.41
C ALA A 342 -41.31 1.54 15.19
N PRO A 343 -41.88 2.36 16.09
CA PRO A 343 -42.02 3.80 15.87
C PRO A 343 -40.68 4.57 15.80
N THR A 344 -39.68 4.16 16.58
CA THR A 344 -38.37 4.83 16.65
C THR A 344 -37.34 4.27 15.66
N ARG A 345 -37.66 3.14 15.00
CA ARG A 345 -36.74 2.45 14.09
C ARG A 345 -36.40 3.24 12.81
N PRO A 346 -37.33 3.93 12.13
CA PRO A 346 -37.00 4.71 10.94
C PRO A 346 -35.87 5.72 11.21
N GLN A 347 -35.99 6.51 12.28
CA GLN A 347 -34.97 7.49 12.67
C GLN A 347 -33.61 6.86 13.01
N ARG A 348 -33.59 5.65 13.59
CA ARG A 348 -32.35 4.93 13.90
C ARG A 348 -31.67 4.42 12.63
N TYR A 349 -32.43 3.89 11.67
CA TYR A 349 -31.87 3.45 10.39
C TYR A 349 -31.48 4.62 9.48
N THR A 350 -32.17 5.77 9.56
CA THR A 350 -31.72 6.99 8.90
C THR A 350 -30.38 7.45 9.45
N ARG A 351 -30.22 7.46 10.79
CA ARG A 351 -28.94 7.76 11.43
C ARG A 351 -27.84 6.77 11.05
N LEU A 352 -28.17 5.48 10.92
CA LEU A 352 -27.23 4.46 10.45
C LEU A 352 -26.79 4.73 9.01
N ALA A 353 -27.74 4.96 8.09
CA ALA A 353 -27.45 5.27 6.69
C ALA A 353 -26.59 6.55 6.54
N GLN A 354 -26.92 7.61 7.28
CA GLN A 354 -26.12 8.84 7.31
C GLN A 354 -24.70 8.56 7.80
N ARG A 355 -24.55 7.82 8.90
CA ARG A 355 -23.23 7.51 9.47
C ARG A 355 -22.40 6.64 8.53
N VAL A 356 -22.99 5.61 7.94
CA VAL A 356 -22.31 4.79 6.91
C VAL A 356 -21.84 5.70 5.78
N ASN A 357 -22.72 6.54 5.23
CA ASN A 357 -22.33 7.46 4.15
C ASN A 357 -21.18 8.39 4.55
N THR A 358 -21.22 8.98 5.75
CA THR A 358 -20.15 9.81 6.29
C THR A 358 -18.82 9.04 6.38
N TRP A 359 -18.85 7.77 6.82
CA TRP A 359 -17.64 6.95 6.93
C TRP A 359 -16.99 6.68 5.57
N LEU A 360 -17.80 6.53 4.52
CA LEU A 360 -17.32 6.34 3.15
C LEU A 360 -16.74 7.63 2.55
N THR A 361 -17.41 8.78 2.74
CA THR A 361 -17.09 10.01 2.00
C THR A 361 -16.17 10.99 2.72
N THR A 362 -16.08 10.95 4.05
CA THR A 362 -15.27 11.93 4.79
C THR A 362 -13.79 11.80 4.44
N THR A 363 -13.13 12.91 4.15
CA THR A 363 -11.68 12.92 3.95
C THR A 363 -10.97 12.91 5.30
N THR A 364 -10.05 11.95 5.46
CA THR A 364 -9.19 11.79 6.64
C THR A 364 -7.73 12.05 6.26
N ALA A 365 -6.79 11.85 7.20
CA ALA A 365 -5.37 11.85 6.89
C ALA A 365 -4.98 10.75 5.87
N ALA A 366 -5.74 9.66 5.81
CA ALA A 366 -5.57 8.59 4.83
C ALA A 366 -6.25 8.87 3.47
N GLY A 367 -6.99 9.99 3.33
CA GLY A 367 -7.75 10.35 2.12
C GLY A 367 -9.25 10.03 2.22
N PRO A 368 -10.02 10.14 1.12
CA PRO A 368 -11.39 9.62 1.04
C PRO A 368 -11.40 8.09 0.82
N LEU A 369 -12.46 7.40 1.23
CA LEU A 369 -12.60 5.96 0.98
C LEU A 369 -13.33 5.69 -0.34
N PHE A 370 -14.53 6.27 -0.50
CA PHE A 370 -15.31 6.23 -1.74
C PHE A 370 -16.10 7.53 -1.94
N GLU A 371 -16.36 7.85 -3.21
CA GLU A 371 -17.48 8.72 -3.57
C GLU A 371 -18.77 7.89 -3.63
N THR A 372 -19.89 8.48 -3.21
CA THR A 372 -21.18 7.79 -3.13
C THR A 372 -22.26 8.54 -3.89
N ASP A 373 -23.03 7.83 -4.70
CA ASP A 373 -24.25 8.33 -5.33
C ASP A 373 -25.48 7.64 -4.75
N LEU A 374 -26.40 8.43 -4.18
CA LEU A 374 -27.60 7.94 -3.50
C LEU A 374 -28.88 8.27 -4.28
N ARG A 375 -28.78 8.74 -5.53
CA ARG A 375 -29.90 9.29 -6.30
C ARG A 375 -30.83 8.22 -6.88
N LEU A 376 -30.40 6.96 -6.93
CA LEU A 376 -31.23 5.84 -7.42
C LEU A 376 -32.22 5.27 -6.37
N ARG A 377 -32.30 5.90 -5.19
CA ARG A 377 -33.32 5.55 -4.19
C ARG A 377 -34.72 6.02 -4.63
N PRO A 378 -35.81 5.43 -4.10
CA PRO A 378 -37.18 5.90 -4.37
C PRO A 378 -37.32 7.41 -4.18
N ASP A 379 -38.00 8.08 -5.11
CA ASP A 379 -38.18 9.54 -5.17
C ASP A 379 -36.87 10.36 -5.32
N GLY A 380 -35.75 9.70 -5.61
CA GLY A 380 -34.45 10.32 -5.86
C GLY A 380 -33.98 11.23 -4.72
N GLU A 381 -33.47 12.42 -5.05
CA GLU A 381 -32.99 13.40 -4.07
C GLU A 381 -34.07 13.88 -3.09
N SER A 382 -35.33 13.92 -3.54
CA SER A 382 -36.49 14.30 -2.73
C SER A 382 -36.95 13.18 -1.79
N GLY A 383 -36.48 11.95 -2.02
CA GLY A 383 -36.82 10.77 -1.24
C GLY A 383 -36.04 10.63 0.06
N LEU A 384 -36.60 9.83 0.96
CA LEU A 384 -35.93 9.44 2.21
C LEU A 384 -34.59 8.75 1.90
N LEU A 385 -33.56 9.05 2.69
CA LEU A 385 -32.24 8.42 2.55
C LEU A 385 -32.30 6.89 2.71
N VAL A 386 -33.23 6.40 3.53
CA VAL A 386 -33.44 4.98 3.77
C VAL A 386 -34.94 4.67 3.67
N SER A 387 -35.28 3.61 2.95
CA SER A 387 -36.66 3.17 2.76
C SER A 387 -36.94 1.87 3.50
N SER A 388 -38.15 1.72 4.03
CA SER A 388 -38.58 0.40 4.49
C SER A 388 -38.73 -0.52 3.29
N PHE A 389 -38.46 -1.81 3.46
CA PHE A 389 -38.57 -2.77 2.37
C PHE A 389 -39.98 -2.82 1.77
N SER A 390 -41.02 -2.68 2.61
CA SER A 390 -42.40 -2.58 2.16
C SER A 390 -42.66 -1.32 1.31
N ALA A 391 -42.07 -0.18 1.67
CA ALA A 391 -42.24 1.06 0.90
C ALA A 391 -41.50 0.98 -0.43
N PHE A 392 -40.27 0.46 -0.44
CA PHE A 392 -39.50 0.20 -1.66
C PHE A 392 -40.29 -0.70 -2.62
N ARG A 393 -40.83 -1.82 -2.12
CA ARG A 393 -41.67 -2.73 -2.91
C ARG A 393 -42.87 -2.02 -3.53
N LYS A 394 -43.60 -1.25 -2.73
CA LYS A 394 -44.78 -0.51 -3.20
C LYS A 394 -44.38 0.49 -4.30
N TYR A 395 -43.34 1.28 -4.06
CA TYR A 395 -42.83 2.25 -5.02
C TYR A 395 -42.44 1.61 -6.35
N GLN A 396 -41.64 0.53 -6.30
CA GLN A 396 -41.18 -0.15 -7.51
C GLN A 396 -42.32 -0.73 -8.36
N ARG A 397 -43.45 -1.10 -7.74
CA ARG A 397 -44.62 -1.66 -8.45
C ARG A 397 -45.59 -0.61 -8.97
N GLU A 398 -45.77 0.48 -8.22
CA GLU A 398 -46.87 1.42 -8.45
C GLU A 398 -46.41 2.76 -9.03
N HIS A 399 -45.14 3.13 -8.85
CA HIS A 399 -44.66 4.48 -9.11
C HIS A 399 -43.36 4.56 -9.93
N ALA A 400 -42.54 3.51 -9.92
CA ALA A 400 -41.25 3.53 -10.61
C ALA A 400 -41.40 3.66 -12.12
N TRP A 401 -40.56 4.51 -12.70
CA TRP A 401 -40.45 4.69 -14.14
C TRP A 401 -39.72 3.52 -14.79
N PRO A 402 -39.93 3.24 -16.09
CA PRO A 402 -39.22 2.15 -16.78
C PRO A 402 -37.69 2.22 -16.70
N TRP A 403 -37.11 3.43 -16.65
CA TRP A 403 -35.66 3.59 -16.49
C TRP A 403 -35.16 3.19 -15.09
N GLU A 404 -36.00 3.32 -14.04
CA GLU A 404 -35.68 2.84 -12.70
C GLU A 404 -35.67 1.31 -12.66
N HIS A 405 -36.57 0.66 -13.40
CA HIS A 405 -36.51 -0.80 -13.60
C HIS A 405 -35.28 -1.23 -14.41
N GLN A 406 -34.87 -0.45 -15.41
CA GLN A 406 -33.60 -0.69 -16.10
C GLN A 406 -32.41 -0.59 -15.12
N ALA A 407 -32.37 0.42 -14.24
CA ALA A 407 -31.35 0.51 -13.20
C ALA A 407 -31.41 -0.68 -12.22
N LEU A 408 -32.62 -1.15 -11.89
CA LEU A 408 -32.88 -2.30 -11.02
C LEU A 408 -32.34 -3.62 -11.60
N THR A 409 -32.20 -3.75 -12.92
CA THR A 409 -31.56 -4.94 -13.54
C THR A 409 -30.13 -5.16 -13.05
N ARG A 410 -29.43 -4.06 -12.72
CA ARG A 410 -28.05 -4.08 -12.22
C ARG A 410 -27.98 -4.02 -10.71
N ALA A 411 -29.10 -3.93 -10.00
CA ALA A 411 -29.08 -3.84 -8.55
C ALA A 411 -28.81 -5.21 -7.91
N ARG A 412 -28.06 -5.24 -6.81
CA ARG A 412 -27.88 -6.44 -5.98
C ARG A 412 -27.70 -6.11 -4.51
N PHE A 413 -28.00 -7.08 -3.66
CA PHE A 413 -27.57 -7.05 -2.27
C PHE A 413 -26.04 -7.04 -2.14
N VAL A 414 -25.52 -6.11 -1.32
CA VAL A 414 -24.08 -5.92 -1.10
C VAL A 414 -23.69 -6.27 0.33
N ALA A 415 -24.37 -5.69 1.33
CA ALA A 415 -24.04 -5.88 2.74
C ALA A 415 -25.25 -5.71 3.67
N GLY A 416 -25.21 -6.36 4.84
CA GLY A 416 -26.24 -6.23 5.89
C GLY A 416 -26.98 -7.52 6.21
N ASP A 417 -28.26 -7.41 6.59
CA ASP A 417 -29.10 -8.55 6.97
C ASP A 417 -29.38 -9.45 5.76
N ALA A 418 -28.79 -10.65 5.77
CA ALA A 418 -28.89 -11.61 4.67
C ALA A 418 -30.34 -12.01 4.33
N ARG A 419 -31.25 -12.02 5.33
CA ARG A 419 -32.67 -12.33 5.10
C ARG A 419 -33.36 -11.19 4.33
N LEU A 420 -33.10 -9.95 4.71
CA LEU A 420 -33.56 -8.79 3.96
C LEU A 420 -32.95 -8.76 2.55
N GLY A 421 -31.67 -9.10 2.40
CA GLY A 421 -31.02 -9.25 1.09
C GLY A 421 -31.73 -10.27 0.20
N ALA A 422 -32.01 -11.46 0.71
CA ALA A 422 -32.74 -12.49 -0.04
C ALA A 422 -34.16 -12.05 -0.43
N ASN A 423 -34.87 -11.35 0.48
CA ASN A 423 -36.17 -10.79 0.16
C ASN A 423 -36.09 -9.72 -0.94
N PHE A 424 -35.07 -8.88 -0.90
CA PHE A 424 -34.81 -7.89 -1.95
C PHE A 424 -34.58 -8.55 -3.31
N GLU A 425 -33.73 -9.57 -3.40
CA GLU A 425 -33.47 -10.26 -4.67
C GLU A 425 -34.73 -10.91 -5.24
N SER A 426 -35.52 -11.58 -4.40
CA SER A 426 -36.78 -12.20 -4.83
C SER A 426 -37.78 -11.16 -5.36
N GLU A 427 -37.86 -9.99 -4.70
CA GLU A 427 -38.74 -8.92 -5.16
C GLU A 427 -38.21 -8.24 -6.43
N ARG A 428 -36.90 -8.06 -6.54
CA ARG A 428 -36.21 -7.55 -7.73
C ARG A 428 -36.53 -8.40 -8.95
N GLU A 429 -36.36 -9.71 -8.85
CA GLU A 429 -36.72 -10.66 -9.92
C GLU A 429 -38.21 -10.56 -10.28
N ALA A 430 -39.10 -10.52 -9.28
CA ALA A 430 -40.53 -10.41 -9.53
C ALA A 430 -40.94 -9.11 -10.24
N ILE A 431 -40.25 -7.98 -9.96
CA ILE A 431 -40.47 -6.71 -10.66
C ILE A 431 -39.98 -6.79 -12.11
N LEU A 432 -38.80 -7.36 -12.34
CA LEU A 432 -38.21 -7.48 -13.68
C LEU A 432 -38.95 -8.47 -14.58
N CYS A 433 -39.77 -9.35 -14.00
CA CYS A 433 -40.66 -10.26 -14.72
C CYS A 433 -42.11 -9.76 -14.83
N LEU A 434 -42.40 -8.49 -14.47
CA LEU A 434 -43.71 -7.90 -14.74
C LEU A 434 -43.94 -7.80 -16.26
N PRO A 435 -45.18 -8.01 -16.73
CA PRO A 435 -45.53 -8.08 -18.14
C PRO A 435 -45.43 -6.75 -18.88
#